data_AF-A0A3Q9AHD2-F1
#
_entry.id   AF-A0A3Q9AHD2-F1
#
_cell.length_a   1.000
_cell.length_b   1.000
_cell.length_c   1.000
_cell.angle_alpha   90.00
_cell.angle_beta   90.00
_cell.angle_gamma   90.00
#
_symmetry.space_group_name_H-M   'P 1'
#
loop_
_entity.id
_entity.type
_entity.pdbx_description
1 polymer ?
#
loop_
_entity_poly.entity_id
_entity_poly.type
_entity_poly.pdbx_seq_one_letter_code
_entity_poly.pdbx_strand_id
1 'polypeptide(L)'
;MEQCWRWYGPDDPVTLDHVKQAGATGIVSALHDIYDGRAWPLENILERKRIIEAAGLIWSVVESIPVHNSIKIGAPERLRYVGFYKDTIRTLAKAGIATICYNFMPVVDWTRTDLAYRLPTTGYALRFDAIDFAAYDLFVLKRGNAEASYSAARIAEAEARLKELGDDKIDRIERNLIAGLPATERSYNRDSFREALAEYDAIGPKELRDNLAWFLREIIPVAEQEGVRMCIHPDDPPFSLYGLPRIVSTAEDARFILGAVDSPANGLTFCTGSYGTRADNDIVAMVKEFAGRIHFVHLRNVAIENDGSFHEAEHLEGGTDMAHVILALMREETRRRAEGRADWRIPMRPDHGHLLADDIGKTRINPGYSLIGRLKGLAELRGIMRAVERFDLA
;
A
#
# COMPACT_ATOMS: atom_id res chain seq x y z
N MET A 1 -16.11 11.85 3.48
CA MET A 1 -14.70 11.43 3.31
C MET A 1 -13.90 12.51 2.61
N GLU A 2 -12.63 12.68 2.97
CA GLU A 2 -11.72 13.61 2.29
C GLU A 2 -11.08 12.92 1.07
N GLN A 3 -11.28 13.48 -0.12
CA GLN A 3 -10.81 12.89 -1.36
C GLN A 3 -9.36 13.30 -1.65
N CYS A 4 -8.45 12.35 -1.55
CA CYS A 4 -7.02 12.54 -1.73
C CYS A 4 -6.48 11.83 -2.97
N TRP A 5 -5.28 12.22 -3.40
CA TRP A 5 -4.60 11.64 -4.56
C TRP A 5 -3.12 11.45 -4.30
N ARG A 6 -2.57 10.27 -4.65
CA ARG A 6 -1.12 10.03 -4.55
C ARG A 6 -0.38 10.74 -5.68
N TRP A 7 0.52 11.65 -5.32
CA TRP A 7 1.38 12.42 -6.22
C TRP A 7 2.85 12.28 -5.80
N TYR A 8 3.69 11.85 -6.74
CA TYR A 8 5.09 11.47 -6.47
C TYR A 8 6.06 12.65 -6.38
N GLY A 9 5.60 13.88 -6.63
CA GLY A 9 6.46 15.07 -6.64
C GLY A 9 6.58 15.68 -8.04
N PRO A 10 7.46 16.68 -8.20
CA PRO A 10 7.56 17.47 -9.43
C PRO A 10 7.77 16.67 -10.72
N ASP A 11 8.37 15.49 -10.61
CA ASP A 11 8.61 14.61 -11.76
C ASP A 11 7.45 13.66 -12.08
N ASP A 12 6.35 13.66 -11.32
CA ASP A 12 5.19 12.81 -11.62
C ASP A 12 4.56 13.21 -12.97
N PRO A 13 4.35 12.28 -13.92
CA PRO A 13 3.65 12.58 -15.16
C PRO A 13 2.20 13.08 -14.95
N VAL A 14 1.61 12.80 -13.77
CA VAL A 14 0.33 13.39 -13.36
C VAL A 14 0.60 14.69 -12.61
N THR A 15 0.26 15.82 -13.23
CA THR A 15 0.43 17.15 -12.65
C THR A 15 -0.62 17.44 -11.56
N LEU A 16 -0.32 18.39 -10.65
CA LEU A 16 -1.30 18.84 -9.65
C LEU A 16 -2.57 19.46 -10.27
N ASP A 17 -2.48 20.02 -11.48
CA ASP A 17 -3.67 20.49 -12.21
C ASP A 17 -4.57 19.33 -12.64
N HIS A 18 -4.00 18.22 -13.11
CA HIS A 18 -4.77 17.01 -13.38
C HIS A 18 -5.41 16.45 -12.10
N VAL A 19 -4.71 16.50 -10.97
CA VAL A 19 -5.27 16.08 -9.67
C VAL A 19 -6.49 16.93 -9.28
N LYS A 20 -6.42 18.25 -9.47
CA LYS A 20 -7.58 19.14 -9.26
C LYS A 20 -8.74 18.80 -10.20
N GLN A 21 -8.46 18.55 -11.47
CA GLN A 21 -9.48 18.16 -12.45
C GLN A 21 -10.15 16.83 -12.11
N ALA A 22 -9.41 15.89 -11.50
CA ALA A 22 -9.98 14.64 -10.97
C ALA A 22 -10.89 14.87 -9.74
N GLY A 23 -10.86 16.07 -9.15
CA GLY A 23 -11.70 16.49 -8.03
C GLY A 23 -11.18 16.04 -6.67
N ALA A 24 -9.89 15.76 -6.53
CA ALA A 24 -9.25 15.59 -5.21
C ALA A 24 -8.91 16.96 -4.61
N THR A 25 -8.98 17.07 -3.29
CA THR A 25 -8.60 18.27 -2.53
C THR A 25 -7.35 18.06 -1.69
N GLY A 26 -7.09 16.80 -1.31
CA GLY A 26 -5.91 16.38 -0.58
C GLY A 26 -4.87 15.71 -1.48
N ILE A 27 -3.61 15.85 -1.11
CA ILE A 27 -2.48 15.13 -1.69
C ILE A 27 -1.94 14.14 -0.67
N VAL A 28 -1.66 12.95 -1.18
CA VAL A 28 -0.87 11.93 -0.52
C VAL A 28 0.50 11.94 -1.19
N SER A 29 1.58 12.16 -0.43
CA SER A 29 2.93 12.28 -1.00
C SER A 29 4.01 11.87 0.00
N ALA A 30 5.24 11.74 -0.46
CA ALA A 30 6.43 11.48 0.35
C ALA A 30 7.68 12.09 -0.28
N LEU A 31 8.77 12.19 0.48
CA LEU A 31 10.07 12.65 -0.02
C LEU A 31 10.86 11.48 -0.58
N HIS A 32 10.53 11.04 -1.80
CA HIS A 32 11.12 9.86 -2.45
C HIS A 32 12.63 9.96 -2.69
N ASP A 33 13.18 11.17 -2.70
CA ASP A 33 14.62 11.46 -2.76
C ASP A 33 15.35 11.19 -1.42
N ILE A 34 14.60 10.96 -0.34
CA ILE A 34 15.10 10.73 1.02
C ILE A 34 14.51 9.42 1.57
N TYR A 35 14.84 8.30 0.92
CA TYR A 35 14.34 6.96 1.28
C TYR A 35 15.40 6.04 1.93
N ASP A 36 16.55 6.58 2.31
CA ASP A 36 17.66 5.85 2.96
C ASP A 36 17.46 5.64 4.48
N GLY A 37 16.29 5.98 5.01
CA GLY A 37 15.93 5.85 6.43
C GLY A 37 16.46 6.97 7.34
N ARG A 38 17.12 8.01 6.80
CA ARG A 38 17.49 9.19 7.60
C ARG A 38 16.27 10.07 7.88
N ALA A 39 16.40 10.94 8.89
CA ALA A 39 15.35 11.88 9.23
C ALA A 39 15.09 12.85 8.08
N TRP A 40 13.83 13.16 7.79
CA TRP A 40 13.46 14.12 6.76
C TRP A 40 13.72 15.55 7.26
N PRO A 41 14.50 16.37 6.52
CA PRO A 41 14.72 17.76 6.90
C PRO A 41 13.43 18.58 6.80
N LEU A 42 13.27 19.54 7.73
CA LEU A 42 12.10 20.41 7.76
C LEU A 42 11.98 21.23 6.47
N GLU A 43 13.10 21.73 5.94
CA GLU A 43 13.07 22.51 4.69
C GLU A 43 12.52 21.72 3.51
N ASN A 44 12.86 20.44 3.36
CA ASN A 44 12.35 19.60 2.27
C ASN A 44 10.85 19.33 2.43
N ILE A 45 10.37 19.11 3.65
CA ILE A 45 8.94 18.96 3.95
C ILE A 45 8.18 20.25 3.60
N LEU A 46 8.68 21.41 4.06
CA LEU A 46 8.04 22.69 3.80
C LEU A 46 8.06 23.05 2.32
N GLU A 47 9.12 22.71 1.60
CA GLU A 47 9.19 22.93 0.15
C GLU A 47 8.16 22.08 -0.60
N ARG A 48 8.07 20.78 -0.30
CA ARG A 48 7.04 19.92 -0.89
C ARG A 48 5.63 20.42 -0.58
N LYS A 49 5.40 20.83 0.68
CA LYS A 49 4.13 21.42 1.12
C LYS A 49 3.79 22.69 0.35
N ARG A 50 4.75 23.60 0.19
CA ARG A 50 4.58 24.86 -0.56
C ARG A 50 4.20 24.62 -2.02
N ILE A 51 4.80 23.64 -2.68
CA ILE A 51 4.47 23.28 -4.07
C ILE A 51 3.00 22.81 -4.16
N ILE A 52 2.56 21.96 -3.22
CA ILE A 52 1.19 21.45 -3.17
C ILE A 52 0.19 22.58 -2.89
N GLU A 53 0.47 23.44 -1.91
CA GLU A 53 -0.38 24.56 -1.51
C GLU A 53 -0.47 25.64 -2.58
N ALA A 54 0.63 25.91 -3.31
CA ALA A 54 0.63 26.84 -4.44
C ALA A 54 -0.30 26.38 -5.57
N ALA A 55 -0.57 25.07 -5.69
CA ALA A 55 -1.54 24.54 -6.64
C ALA A 55 -3.00 24.66 -6.14
N GLY A 56 -3.22 25.04 -4.88
CA GLY A 56 -4.55 25.10 -4.24
C GLY A 56 -5.00 23.78 -3.60
N LEU A 57 -4.07 22.88 -3.30
CA LEU A 57 -4.30 21.58 -2.67
C LEU A 57 -3.67 21.53 -1.28
N ILE A 58 -4.02 20.53 -0.46
CA ILE A 58 -3.46 20.33 0.88
C ILE A 58 -2.63 19.05 0.91
N TRP A 59 -1.47 19.04 1.57
CA TRP A 59 -0.76 17.78 1.84
C TRP A 59 -1.40 17.09 3.05
N SER A 60 -2.33 16.17 2.79
CA SER A 60 -3.18 15.55 3.83
C SER A 60 -2.55 14.32 4.47
N VAL A 61 -1.80 13.52 3.70
CA VAL A 61 -1.25 12.23 4.16
C VAL A 61 0.17 12.02 3.65
N VAL A 62 1.04 11.49 4.50
CA VAL A 62 2.35 10.95 4.07
C VAL A 62 2.20 9.50 3.64
N GLU A 63 2.66 9.13 2.45
CA GLU A 63 2.71 7.73 1.99
C GLU A 63 3.94 7.46 1.09
N SER A 64 5.03 6.94 1.63
CA SER A 64 5.25 6.48 3.02
C SER A 64 6.54 7.06 3.61
N ILE A 65 6.69 6.95 4.93
CA ILE A 65 8.02 6.97 5.53
C ILE A 65 8.54 5.52 5.51
N PRO A 66 9.70 5.27 4.88
CA PRO A 66 10.24 3.93 4.79
C PRO A 66 10.70 3.40 6.15
N VAL A 67 10.33 2.15 6.48
CA VAL A 67 10.81 1.48 7.70
C VAL A 67 12.10 0.74 7.38
N HIS A 68 13.21 1.24 7.91
CA HIS A 68 14.53 0.68 7.65
C HIS A 68 14.61 -0.82 7.99
N ASN A 69 15.30 -1.61 7.16
CA ASN A 69 15.35 -3.07 7.30
C ASN A 69 15.86 -3.54 8.67
N SER A 70 16.83 -2.83 9.26
CA SER A 70 17.34 -3.17 10.60
C SER A 70 16.24 -3.23 11.67
N ILE A 71 15.19 -2.43 11.53
CA ILE A 71 14.01 -2.47 12.41
C ILE A 71 13.22 -3.76 12.16
N LYS A 72 12.99 -4.12 10.90
CA LYS A 72 12.22 -5.31 10.48
C LYS A 72 12.89 -6.60 10.97
N ILE A 73 14.21 -6.72 10.83
CA ILE A 73 14.98 -7.92 11.26
C ILE A 73 15.46 -7.85 12.72
N GLY A 74 15.26 -6.74 13.42
CA GLY A 74 15.67 -6.59 14.82
C GLY A 74 17.19 -6.42 15.03
N ALA A 75 17.94 -5.99 14.02
CA ALA A 75 19.38 -5.77 14.09
C ALA A 75 19.76 -4.59 15.03
N PRO A 76 20.98 -4.55 15.59
CA PRO A 76 21.41 -3.53 16.56
C PRO A 76 21.19 -2.07 16.09
N GLU A 77 21.40 -1.81 14.79
CA GLU A 77 21.24 -0.48 14.18
C GLU A 77 19.79 0.04 14.22
N ARG A 78 18.80 -0.81 14.54
CA ARG A 78 17.40 -0.38 14.69
C ARG A 78 17.23 0.78 15.66
N LEU A 79 18.08 0.91 16.68
CA LEU A 79 18.05 2.02 17.64
C LEU A 79 18.34 3.38 16.97
N ARG A 80 19.26 3.41 16.00
CA ARG A 80 19.57 4.62 15.25
C ARG A 80 18.40 4.99 14.33
N TYR A 81 17.93 4.03 13.55
CA TYR A 81 16.89 4.28 12.54
C TYR A 81 15.53 4.58 13.16
N VAL A 82 15.18 3.98 14.30
CA VAL A 82 13.95 4.36 15.02
C VAL A 82 14.05 5.78 15.58
N GLY A 83 15.25 6.24 15.96
CA GLY A 83 15.52 7.63 16.34
C GLY A 83 15.22 8.59 15.18
N PHE A 84 15.76 8.32 13.99
CA PHE A 84 15.48 9.10 12.79
C PHE A 84 14.01 9.09 12.40
N TYR A 85 13.33 7.95 12.55
CA TYR A 85 11.90 7.84 12.27
C TYR A 85 11.08 8.75 13.21
N LYS A 86 11.40 8.76 14.51
CA LYS A 86 10.77 9.65 15.50
C LYS A 86 11.00 11.13 15.16
N ASP A 87 12.19 11.48 14.68
CA ASP A 87 12.50 12.86 14.29
C ASP A 87 11.71 13.29 13.05
N THR A 88 11.51 12.40 12.08
CA THR A 88 10.61 12.66 10.94
C THR A 88 9.17 12.88 11.40
N ILE A 89 8.65 12.08 12.34
CA ILE A 89 7.30 12.27 12.92
C ILE A 89 7.16 13.68 13.50
N ARG A 90 8.09 14.11 14.36
CA ARG A 90 8.09 15.46 14.95
C ARG A 90 8.19 16.56 13.90
N THR A 91 8.94 16.33 12.84
CA THR A 91 9.17 17.34 11.79
C THR A 91 7.94 17.51 10.91
N LEU A 92 7.27 16.42 10.55
CA LEU A 92 5.97 16.45 9.87
C LEU A 92 4.88 17.11 10.73
N ALA A 93 4.85 16.81 12.04
CA ALA A 93 3.94 17.45 12.98
C ALA A 93 4.14 18.99 13.03
N LYS A 94 5.40 19.46 13.10
CA LYS A 94 5.74 20.90 13.03
C LYS A 94 5.29 21.54 11.71
N ALA A 95 5.29 20.78 10.61
CA ALA A 95 4.78 21.23 9.33
C ALA A 95 3.24 21.12 9.21
N GLY A 96 2.54 20.66 10.25
CA GLY A 96 1.08 20.52 10.29
C GLY A 96 0.56 19.29 9.53
N ILE A 97 1.39 18.27 9.29
CA ILE A 97 1.00 17.03 8.61
C ILE A 97 0.87 15.92 9.66
N ALA A 98 -0.35 15.43 9.86
CA ALA A 98 -0.70 14.62 11.03
C ALA A 98 -1.17 13.19 10.72
N THR A 99 -1.13 12.73 9.47
CA THR A 99 -1.50 11.36 9.09
C THR A 99 -0.36 10.73 8.30
N ILE A 100 0.20 9.63 8.81
CA ILE A 100 1.39 8.98 8.26
C ILE A 100 1.13 7.51 7.97
N CYS A 101 1.07 7.18 6.68
CA CYS A 101 1.02 5.82 6.18
C CYS A 101 2.43 5.21 6.09
N TYR A 102 2.56 3.95 6.50
CA TYR A 102 3.79 3.16 6.43
C TYR A 102 3.46 1.68 6.27
N ASN A 103 4.44 0.83 5.98
CA ASN A 103 4.26 -0.62 5.95
C ASN A 103 5.42 -1.33 6.66
N PHE A 104 5.26 -2.63 6.92
CA PHE A 104 6.29 -3.47 7.53
C PHE A 104 6.65 -4.67 6.65
N MET A 105 6.47 -4.53 5.34
CA MET A 105 6.69 -5.60 4.36
C MET A 105 8.20 -5.95 4.29
N PRO A 106 8.59 -7.23 4.39
CA PRO A 106 9.99 -7.62 4.29
C PRO A 106 10.46 -7.69 2.83
N VAL A 107 11.67 -7.16 2.58
CA VAL A 107 12.41 -7.18 1.30
C VAL A 107 11.71 -6.49 0.12
N VAL A 108 10.52 -6.95 -0.27
CA VAL A 108 9.67 -6.41 -1.32
C VAL A 108 8.46 -5.70 -0.71
N ASP A 109 8.08 -4.57 -1.31
CA ASP A 109 6.85 -3.86 -0.98
C ASP A 109 5.66 -4.57 -1.66
N TRP A 110 4.76 -3.81 -2.29
CA TRP A 110 3.68 -4.36 -3.10
C TRP A 110 4.21 -5.07 -4.36
N THR A 111 3.62 -6.21 -4.73
CA THR A 111 4.18 -7.12 -5.77
C THR A 111 3.17 -7.50 -6.85
N ARG A 112 3.57 -7.43 -8.13
CA ARG A 112 2.79 -7.85 -9.32
C ARG A 112 3.73 -8.51 -10.34
N THR A 113 3.24 -9.49 -11.09
CA THR A 113 4.03 -10.17 -12.14
C THR A 113 3.81 -9.55 -13.53
N ASP A 114 2.62 -8.99 -13.77
CA ASP A 114 2.29 -8.30 -15.02
C ASP A 114 1.77 -6.89 -14.74
N LEU A 115 2.40 -5.89 -15.36
CA LEU A 115 2.06 -4.47 -15.21
C LEU A 115 1.21 -3.94 -16.38
N ALA A 116 0.92 -4.78 -17.37
CA ALA A 116 0.13 -4.46 -18.55
C ALA A 116 -0.76 -5.65 -18.93
N TYR A 117 -1.50 -6.21 -17.97
CA TYR A 117 -2.46 -7.28 -18.21
C TYR A 117 -3.68 -6.73 -18.94
N ARG A 118 -3.90 -7.18 -20.19
CA ARG A 118 -4.98 -6.66 -21.03
C ARG A 118 -6.34 -7.23 -20.60
N LEU A 119 -7.29 -6.33 -20.32
CA LEU A 119 -8.65 -6.68 -19.91
C LEU A 119 -9.59 -6.83 -21.13
N PRO A 120 -10.75 -7.49 -20.97
CA PRO A 120 -11.80 -7.53 -22.00
C PRO A 120 -12.32 -6.14 -22.40
N THR A 121 -12.27 -5.17 -21.48
CA THR A 121 -12.59 -3.75 -21.73
C THR A 121 -11.52 -3.02 -22.57
N THR A 122 -10.48 -3.74 -23.02
CA THR A 122 -9.34 -3.29 -23.82
C THR A 122 -8.31 -2.40 -23.10
N GLY A 123 -8.60 -1.95 -21.87
CA GLY A 123 -7.64 -1.34 -20.98
C GLY A 123 -6.62 -2.33 -20.40
N TYR A 124 -5.67 -1.83 -19.60
CA TYR A 124 -4.68 -2.67 -18.93
C TYR A 124 -4.73 -2.53 -17.41
N ALA A 125 -4.67 -3.65 -16.71
CA ALA A 125 -4.57 -3.75 -15.26
C ALA A 125 -3.19 -4.25 -14.82
N LEU A 126 -2.92 -4.10 -13.53
CA LEU A 126 -1.85 -4.86 -12.88
C LEU A 126 -2.40 -6.23 -12.50
N ARG A 127 -1.57 -7.26 -12.62
CA ARG A 127 -1.92 -8.64 -12.27
C ARG A 127 -0.78 -9.31 -11.51
N PHE A 128 -1.13 -10.06 -10.48
CA PHE A 128 -0.28 -11.04 -9.86
C PHE A 128 -0.72 -12.41 -10.38
N ASP A 129 0.13 -13.04 -11.18
CA ASP A 129 -0.03 -14.41 -11.66
C ASP A 129 0.74 -15.35 -10.73
N ALA A 130 0.02 -16.20 -10.01
CA ALA A 130 0.62 -17.11 -9.03
C ALA A 130 1.52 -18.17 -9.68
N ILE A 131 1.25 -18.55 -10.94
CA ILE A 131 2.05 -19.54 -11.68
C ILE A 131 3.33 -18.89 -12.19
N ASP A 132 3.26 -17.70 -12.79
CA ASP A 132 4.45 -16.96 -13.21
C ASP A 132 5.36 -16.64 -12.01
N PHE A 133 4.77 -16.27 -10.87
CA PHE A 133 5.52 -16.03 -9.63
C PHE A 133 6.23 -17.30 -9.16
N ALA A 134 5.53 -18.45 -9.11
CA ALA A 134 6.13 -19.72 -8.73
C ALA A 134 7.23 -20.16 -9.71
N ALA A 135 7.02 -19.99 -11.02
CA ALA A 135 8.01 -20.30 -12.05
C ALA A 135 9.28 -19.46 -11.88
N TYR A 136 9.12 -18.17 -11.59
CA TYR A 136 10.24 -17.28 -11.29
C TYR A 136 10.98 -17.73 -10.02
N ASP A 137 10.29 -17.90 -8.88
CA ASP A 137 10.92 -18.24 -7.60
C ASP A 137 11.70 -19.57 -7.65
N LEU A 138 11.07 -20.62 -8.21
CA LEU A 138 11.63 -21.97 -8.28
C LEU A 138 12.78 -22.08 -9.29
N PHE A 139 12.63 -21.51 -10.49
CA PHE A 139 13.48 -21.90 -11.62
C PHE A 139 14.36 -20.77 -12.17
N VAL A 140 14.00 -19.51 -11.93
CA VAL A 140 14.77 -18.34 -12.41
C VAL A 140 15.58 -17.75 -11.26
N LEU A 141 14.90 -17.32 -10.19
CA LEU A 141 15.52 -16.91 -8.94
C LEU A 141 16.20 -18.08 -8.24
N LYS A 142 15.65 -19.30 -8.36
CA LYS A 142 16.19 -20.52 -7.72
C LYS A 142 16.48 -20.28 -6.23
N ARG A 143 15.50 -19.73 -5.53
CA ARG A 143 15.62 -19.43 -4.10
C ARG A 143 15.87 -20.73 -3.34
N GLY A 144 16.74 -20.68 -2.33
CA GLY A 144 17.03 -21.84 -1.49
C GLY A 144 15.76 -22.37 -0.83
N ASN A 145 15.53 -23.68 -0.94
CA ASN A 145 14.37 -24.38 -0.36
C ASN A 145 13.00 -23.81 -0.81
N ALA A 146 12.92 -23.31 -2.05
CA ALA A 146 11.69 -22.74 -2.57
C ALA A 146 10.56 -23.77 -2.68
N GLU A 147 10.90 -25.04 -2.96
CA GLU A 147 9.97 -26.16 -3.12
C GLU A 147 9.09 -26.36 -1.89
N ALA A 148 9.59 -26.05 -0.68
CA ALA A 148 8.82 -26.15 0.56
C ALA A 148 7.65 -25.14 0.64
N SER A 149 7.67 -24.10 -0.20
CA SER A 149 6.63 -23.05 -0.25
C SER A 149 5.49 -23.38 -1.21
N TYR A 150 5.59 -24.47 -1.99
CA TYR A 150 4.64 -24.78 -3.06
C TYR A 150 4.14 -26.23 -2.98
N SER A 151 2.91 -26.46 -3.43
CA SER A 151 2.39 -27.82 -3.59
C SER A 151 3.06 -28.52 -4.79
N ALA A 152 3.09 -29.86 -4.79
CA ALA A 152 3.62 -30.62 -5.92
C ALA A 152 2.91 -30.28 -7.25
N ALA A 153 1.60 -30.03 -7.20
CA ALA A 153 0.83 -29.59 -8.37
C ALA A 153 1.30 -28.23 -8.88
N ARG A 154 1.52 -27.26 -7.98
CA ARG A 154 2.00 -25.93 -8.36
C ARG A 154 3.40 -25.97 -8.97
N ILE A 155 4.29 -26.81 -8.44
CA ILE A 155 5.65 -26.97 -8.99
C ILE A 155 5.57 -27.48 -10.44
N ALA A 156 4.72 -28.48 -10.70
CA ALA A 156 4.53 -29.01 -12.06
C ALA A 156 3.93 -27.96 -13.02
N GLU A 157 2.95 -27.18 -12.57
CA GLU A 157 2.37 -26.06 -13.35
C GLU A 157 3.42 -24.99 -13.66
N ALA A 158 4.24 -24.62 -12.67
CA ALA A 158 5.30 -23.64 -12.82
C ALA A 158 6.38 -24.11 -13.80
N GLU A 159 6.76 -25.39 -13.75
CA GLU A 159 7.72 -25.98 -14.69
C GLU A 159 7.17 -25.99 -16.12
N ALA A 160 5.89 -26.33 -16.29
CA ALA A 160 5.22 -26.28 -17.59
C ALA A 160 5.13 -24.84 -18.12
N ARG A 161 4.70 -23.88 -17.28
CA ARG A 161 4.62 -22.46 -17.62
C ARG A 161 5.98 -21.94 -18.09
N LEU A 162 7.07 -22.24 -17.38
CA LEU A 162 8.40 -21.77 -17.75
C LEU A 162 8.82 -22.22 -19.16
N LYS A 163 8.41 -23.41 -19.61
CA LYS A 163 8.71 -23.91 -20.97
C LYS A 163 7.96 -23.14 -22.06
N GLU A 164 6.85 -22.52 -21.72
CA GLU A 164 6.04 -21.68 -22.62
C GLU A 164 6.50 -20.22 -22.63
N LEU A 165 7.13 -19.76 -21.55
CA LEU A 165 7.66 -18.40 -21.44
C LEU A 165 8.96 -18.28 -22.26
N GLY A 166 9.00 -17.33 -23.20
CA GLY A 166 10.25 -16.91 -23.83
C GLY A 166 11.09 -16.03 -22.90
N ASP A 167 12.40 -15.95 -23.15
CA ASP A 167 13.37 -15.20 -22.34
C ASP A 167 12.92 -13.75 -22.08
N ASP A 168 12.41 -13.06 -23.11
CA ASP A 168 11.90 -11.67 -22.98
C ASP A 168 10.78 -11.51 -21.95
N LYS A 169 9.92 -12.52 -21.80
CA LYS A 169 8.81 -12.49 -20.83
C LYS A 169 9.35 -12.81 -19.44
N ILE A 170 10.31 -13.73 -19.30
CA ILE A 170 10.99 -14.03 -18.04
C ILE A 170 11.71 -12.78 -17.52
N ASP A 171 12.48 -12.10 -18.35
CA ASP A 171 13.18 -10.87 -18.00
C ASP A 171 12.22 -9.73 -17.63
N ARG A 172 11.02 -9.70 -18.22
CA ARG A 172 9.97 -8.76 -17.84
C ARG A 172 9.38 -9.10 -16.46
N ILE A 173 9.08 -10.37 -16.20
CA ILE A 173 8.58 -10.83 -14.90
C ILE A 173 9.61 -10.52 -13.81
N GLU A 174 10.88 -10.86 -14.02
CA GLU A 174 11.96 -10.57 -13.06
C GLU A 174 12.03 -9.07 -12.75
N ARG A 175 12.09 -8.21 -13.78
CA ARG A 175 12.11 -6.75 -13.57
C ARG A 175 10.89 -6.28 -12.77
N ASN A 176 9.70 -6.77 -13.08
CA ASN A 176 8.49 -6.39 -12.35
C ASN A 176 8.54 -6.81 -10.86
N LEU A 177 9.19 -7.94 -10.57
CA LEU A 177 9.25 -8.52 -9.23
C LEU A 177 10.36 -7.93 -8.34
N ILE A 178 11.54 -7.62 -8.89
CA ILE A 178 12.72 -7.25 -8.08
C ILE A 178 13.28 -5.84 -8.34
N ALA A 179 12.94 -5.20 -9.47
CA ALA A 179 13.47 -3.87 -9.76
C ALA A 179 12.75 -2.75 -8.97
N GLY A 180 11.62 -3.09 -8.33
CA GLY A 180 10.82 -2.18 -7.53
C GLY A 180 9.73 -1.48 -8.35
N LEU A 181 8.51 -1.46 -7.82
CA LEU A 181 7.37 -0.73 -8.38
C LEU A 181 7.37 0.72 -7.87
N PRO A 182 6.53 1.64 -8.39
CA PRO A 182 6.47 3.01 -7.89
C PRO A 182 6.42 3.09 -6.36
N ALA A 183 7.21 4.02 -5.80
CA ALA A 183 7.43 4.22 -4.36
C ALA A 183 8.23 3.15 -3.60
N THR A 184 8.92 2.23 -4.28
CA THR A 184 9.80 1.25 -3.61
C THR A 184 11.09 1.86 -3.08
N GLU A 185 11.54 1.35 -1.92
CA GLU A 185 12.75 1.80 -1.23
C GLU A 185 14.05 1.24 -1.82
N ARG A 186 13.95 0.08 -2.46
CA ARG A 186 15.09 -0.73 -2.89
C ARG A 186 14.82 -1.32 -4.27
N SER A 187 15.86 -1.36 -5.08
CA SER A 187 15.90 -2.05 -6.36
C SER A 187 16.99 -3.11 -6.28
N TYR A 188 16.69 -4.33 -6.73
CA TYR A 188 17.61 -5.45 -6.64
C TYR A 188 17.96 -5.98 -8.03
N ASN A 189 19.14 -6.59 -8.12
CA ASN A 189 19.40 -7.60 -9.13
C ASN A 189 19.22 -8.98 -8.47
N ARG A 190 19.34 -10.06 -9.25
CA ARG A 190 19.08 -11.41 -8.75
C ARG A 190 19.94 -11.80 -7.55
N ASP A 191 21.22 -11.43 -7.55
CA ASP A 191 22.15 -11.81 -6.48
C ASP A 191 21.91 -10.97 -5.22
N SER A 192 21.78 -9.65 -5.36
CA SER A 192 21.46 -8.79 -4.21
C SER A 192 20.06 -9.06 -3.65
N PHE A 193 19.14 -9.56 -4.48
CA PHE A 193 17.83 -10.02 -4.02
C PHE A 193 17.94 -11.28 -3.15
N ARG A 194 18.72 -12.27 -3.58
CA ARG A 194 18.98 -13.48 -2.76
C ARG A 194 19.65 -13.14 -1.44
N GLU A 195 20.61 -12.22 -1.44
CA GLU A 195 21.25 -11.73 -0.21
C GLU A 195 20.23 -11.08 0.73
N ALA A 196 19.35 -10.22 0.19
CA ALA A 196 18.31 -9.58 0.97
C ALA A 196 17.29 -10.59 1.54
N LEU A 197 16.97 -11.66 0.82
CA LEU A 197 16.14 -12.76 1.32
C LEU A 197 16.84 -13.51 2.48
N ALA A 198 18.14 -13.77 2.36
CA ALA A 198 18.90 -14.50 3.38
C ALA A 198 18.99 -13.74 4.73
N GLU A 199 18.86 -12.41 4.74
CA GLU A 199 18.75 -11.63 5.98
C GLU A 199 17.53 -12.04 6.85
N TYR A 200 16.55 -12.72 6.27
CA TYR A 200 15.32 -13.17 6.93
C TYR A 200 15.29 -14.66 7.25
N ASP A 201 16.36 -15.43 7.01
CA ASP A 201 16.39 -16.89 7.23
C ASP A 201 16.00 -17.30 8.66
N ALA A 202 16.31 -16.45 9.65
CA ALA A 202 15.98 -16.67 11.06
C ALA A 202 14.74 -15.88 11.55
N ILE A 203 14.02 -15.21 10.64
CA ILE A 203 12.91 -14.32 10.98
C ILE A 203 11.59 -14.93 10.48
N GLY A 204 10.92 -15.67 11.37
CA GLY A 204 9.57 -16.19 11.13
C GLY A 204 8.47 -15.18 11.44
N PRO A 205 7.19 -15.58 11.30
CA PRO A 205 6.05 -14.71 11.61
C PRO A 205 6.07 -14.16 13.03
N LYS A 206 6.49 -14.97 14.02
CA LYS A 206 6.57 -14.55 15.41
C LYS A 206 7.65 -13.48 15.61
N GLU A 207 8.85 -13.71 15.11
CA GLU A 207 9.98 -12.80 15.23
C GLU A 207 9.67 -11.46 14.54
N LEU A 208 9.07 -11.50 13.36
CA LEU A 208 8.67 -10.28 12.65
C LEU A 208 7.55 -9.53 13.41
N ARG A 209 6.56 -10.24 13.98
CA ARG A 209 5.51 -9.64 14.84
C ARG A 209 6.12 -8.99 16.09
N ASP A 210 7.09 -9.64 16.74
CA ASP A 210 7.78 -9.10 17.92
C ASP A 210 8.59 -7.83 17.57
N ASN A 211 9.26 -7.82 16.40
CA ASN A 211 9.97 -6.65 15.89
C ASN A 211 9.02 -5.49 15.55
N LEU A 212 7.86 -5.77 14.94
CA LEU A 212 6.82 -4.77 14.71
C LEU A 212 6.27 -4.20 16.03
N ALA A 213 5.95 -5.07 17.00
CA ALA A 213 5.47 -4.63 18.31
C ALA A 213 6.50 -3.76 19.04
N TRP A 214 7.80 -4.10 18.95
CA TRP A 214 8.88 -3.24 19.44
C TRP A 214 8.88 -1.88 18.75
N PHE A 215 8.83 -1.85 17.42
CA PHE A 215 8.80 -0.60 16.66
C PHE A 215 7.61 0.28 17.04
N LEU A 216 6.42 -0.29 17.15
CA LEU A 216 5.21 0.42 17.57
C LEU A 216 5.37 1.03 18.97
N ARG A 217 5.90 0.28 19.95
CA ARG A 217 6.15 0.80 21.31
C ARG A 217 7.12 1.97 21.32
N GLU A 218 8.05 2.02 20.37
CA GLU A 218 8.96 3.14 20.22
C GLU A 218 8.29 4.37 19.58
N ILE A 219 7.56 4.21 18.48
CA ILE A 219 7.11 5.35 17.66
C ILE A 219 5.73 5.89 18.04
N ILE A 220 4.81 5.06 18.52
CA ILE A 220 3.43 5.47 18.79
C ILE A 220 3.34 6.52 19.90
N PRO A 221 4.07 6.42 21.04
CA PRO A 221 4.04 7.47 22.05
C PRO A 221 4.51 8.84 21.52
N VAL A 222 5.49 8.84 20.61
CA VAL A 222 5.95 10.08 19.95
C VAL A 222 4.88 10.63 19.02
N ALA A 223 4.24 9.77 18.23
CA ALA A 223 3.14 10.19 17.36
C ALA A 223 1.98 10.80 18.16
N GLU A 224 1.57 10.15 19.25
CA GLU A 224 0.50 10.65 20.13
C GLU A 224 0.85 12.00 20.76
N GLN A 225 2.08 12.16 21.29
CA GLN A 225 2.54 13.43 21.86
C GLN A 225 2.49 14.59 20.85
N GLU A 226 2.79 14.30 19.58
CA GLU A 226 2.81 15.30 18.50
C GLU A 226 1.45 15.44 17.79
N GLY A 227 0.41 14.74 18.24
CA GLY A 227 -0.92 14.76 17.61
C GLY A 227 -0.97 14.09 16.23
N VAL A 228 -0.01 13.21 15.94
CA VAL A 228 0.12 12.46 14.69
C VAL A 228 -0.57 11.10 14.82
N ARG A 229 -1.23 10.69 13.74
CA ARG A 229 -1.83 9.37 13.56
C ARG A 229 -0.97 8.55 12.61
N MET A 230 -0.41 7.47 13.12
CA MET A 230 0.29 6.45 12.33
C MET A 230 -0.72 5.44 11.80
N CYS A 231 -0.64 5.09 10.52
CA CYS A 231 -1.58 4.16 9.90
C CYS A 231 -0.87 3.13 9.02
N ILE A 232 -0.71 1.92 9.55
CA ILE A 232 -0.01 0.85 8.83
C ILE A 232 -0.86 0.34 7.66
N HIS A 233 -0.25 0.26 6.48
CA HIS A 233 -0.83 -0.34 5.28
C HIS A 233 -0.66 -1.87 5.33
N PRO A 234 -1.66 -2.65 4.88
CA PRO A 234 -1.53 -4.09 4.77
C PRO A 234 -0.43 -4.54 3.82
N ASP A 235 -0.06 -5.80 3.95
CA ASP A 235 0.75 -6.50 2.96
C ASP A 235 0.01 -6.59 1.60
N ASP A 236 0.74 -6.44 0.49
CA ASP A 236 0.19 -6.56 -0.86
C ASP A 236 1.06 -7.42 -1.80
N PRO A 237 0.72 -8.69 -2.06
CA PRO A 237 -0.43 -9.39 -1.49
C PRO A 237 -0.26 -9.73 0.01
N PRO A 238 -1.36 -9.90 0.75
CA PRO A 238 -1.45 -10.31 2.14
C PRO A 238 -1.24 -11.83 2.33
N PHE A 239 -0.21 -12.37 1.70
CA PHE A 239 0.24 -13.75 1.89
C PHE A 239 1.74 -13.86 1.62
N SER A 240 2.40 -14.84 2.22
CA SER A 240 3.85 -15.03 2.12
C SER A 240 4.33 -15.09 0.67
N LEU A 241 5.40 -14.34 0.39
CA LEU A 241 6.13 -14.35 -0.87
C LEU A 241 7.58 -14.73 -0.57
N TYR A 242 8.19 -15.55 -1.44
CA TYR A 242 9.60 -15.96 -1.29
C TYR A 242 9.92 -16.64 0.06
N GLY A 243 8.93 -17.28 0.70
CA GLY A 243 9.06 -17.84 2.05
C GLY A 243 9.11 -16.80 3.18
N LEU A 244 9.01 -15.50 2.87
CA LEU A 244 9.01 -14.43 3.87
C LEU A 244 7.67 -14.35 4.62
N PRO A 245 7.67 -14.03 5.92
CA PRO A 245 6.44 -13.78 6.66
C PRO A 245 5.78 -12.46 6.23
N ARG A 246 4.45 -12.46 6.17
CA ARG A 246 3.59 -11.28 5.95
C ARG A 246 2.63 -11.21 7.13
N ILE A 247 2.67 -10.11 7.90
CA ILE A 247 2.10 -10.01 9.25
C ILE A 247 1.11 -8.84 9.43
N VAL A 248 0.65 -8.27 8.31
CA VAL A 248 -0.39 -7.24 8.23
C VAL A 248 -1.38 -7.67 7.14
N SER A 249 -1.89 -8.90 7.27
CA SER A 249 -2.57 -9.61 6.18
C SER A 249 -4.02 -9.97 6.48
N THR A 250 -4.39 -10.04 7.77
CA THR A 250 -5.69 -10.54 8.24
C THR A 250 -6.30 -9.65 9.33
N ALA A 251 -7.57 -9.89 9.66
CA ALA A 251 -8.21 -9.28 10.84
C ALA A 251 -7.48 -9.60 12.16
N GLU A 252 -6.87 -10.80 12.29
CA GLU A 252 -6.09 -11.16 13.46
C GLU A 252 -4.83 -10.29 13.59
N ASP A 253 -4.13 -10.08 12.47
CA ASP A 253 -2.97 -9.18 12.43
C ASP A 253 -3.37 -7.75 12.83
N ALA A 254 -4.49 -7.25 12.30
CA ALA A 254 -5.01 -5.93 12.65
C ALA A 254 -5.29 -5.81 14.15
N ARG A 255 -5.93 -6.81 14.78
CA ARG A 255 -6.13 -6.85 16.24
C ARG A 255 -4.81 -6.83 17.00
N PHE A 256 -3.85 -7.67 16.59
CA PHE A 256 -2.53 -7.73 17.22
C PHE A 256 -1.83 -6.37 17.18
N ILE A 257 -1.80 -5.71 16.02
CA ILE A 257 -1.15 -4.41 15.82
C ILE A 257 -1.80 -3.35 16.69
N LEU A 258 -3.13 -3.25 16.67
CA LEU A 258 -3.86 -2.25 17.45
C LEU A 258 -3.71 -2.49 18.96
N GLY A 259 -3.60 -3.76 19.38
CA GLY A 259 -3.38 -4.16 20.77
C GLY A 259 -1.92 -4.07 21.25
N ALA A 260 -0.94 -4.02 20.34
CA ALA A 260 0.47 -3.91 20.71
C ALA A 260 0.79 -2.58 21.42
N VAL A 261 0.08 -1.51 21.02
CA VAL A 261 0.04 -0.22 21.72
C VAL A 261 -1.39 0.32 21.57
N ASP A 262 -2.15 0.28 22.66
CA ASP A 262 -3.52 0.80 22.69
C ASP A 262 -3.52 2.32 22.82
N SER A 263 -3.39 3.00 21.69
CA SER A 263 -3.39 4.45 21.57
C SER A 263 -4.13 4.85 20.28
N PRO A 264 -4.95 5.92 20.29
CA PRO A 264 -5.61 6.40 19.07
C PRO A 264 -4.61 6.79 17.96
N ALA A 265 -3.34 7.08 18.31
CA ALA A 265 -2.29 7.34 17.33
C ALA A 265 -1.84 6.09 16.56
N ASN A 266 -2.11 4.88 17.06
CA ASN A 266 -1.79 3.61 16.40
C ASN A 266 -3.00 3.12 15.60
N GLY A 267 -3.02 3.29 14.29
CA GLY A 267 -4.15 2.92 13.44
C GLY A 267 -3.77 2.18 12.17
N LEU A 268 -4.76 2.06 11.29
CA LEU A 268 -4.67 1.33 10.03
C LEU A 268 -4.85 2.27 8.85
N THR A 269 -4.04 2.05 7.81
CA THR A 269 -4.42 2.40 6.45
C THR A 269 -5.20 1.22 5.91
N PHE A 270 -6.51 1.36 5.80
CA PHE A 270 -7.36 0.26 5.37
C PHE A 270 -7.40 0.20 3.85
N CYS A 271 -6.62 -0.72 3.25
CA CYS A 271 -6.63 -0.93 1.81
C CYS A 271 -7.51 -2.10 1.42
N THR A 272 -8.68 -1.80 0.85
CA THR A 272 -9.64 -2.81 0.40
C THR A 272 -9.06 -3.68 -0.70
N GLY A 273 -8.23 -3.10 -1.57
CA GLY A 273 -7.58 -3.83 -2.65
C GLY A 273 -6.54 -4.84 -2.19
N SER A 274 -5.84 -4.57 -1.09
CA SER A 274 -4.82 -5.48 -0.55
C SER A 274 -5.49 -6.58 0.26
N TYR A 275 -6.25 -6.21 1.31
CA TYR A 275 -6.97 -7.19 2.13
C TYR A 275 -7.94 -8.06 1.31
N GLY A 276 -8.55 -7.48 0.27
CA GLY A 276 -9.53 -8.14 -0.61
C GLY A 276 -8.94 -9.11 -1.63
N THR A 277 -7.61 -9.28 -1.70
CA THR A 277 -6.98 -10.35 -2.53
C THR A 277 -7.12 -11.73 -1.90
N ARG A 278 -7.66 -11.84 -0.68
CA ARG A 278 -7.97 -13.11 -0.04
C ARG A 278 -9.45 -13.25 0.19
N ALA A 279 -10.00 -14.42 -0.12
CA ALA A 279 -11.40 -14.71 0.08
C ALA A 279 -11.79 -14.91 1.56
N ASP A 280 -10.82 -15.17 2.45
CA ASP A 280 -11.04 -15.36 3.89
C ASP A 280 -11.11 -14.05 4.70
N ASN A 281 -10.80 -12.91 4.09
CA ASN A 281 -10.98 -11.59 4.69
C ASN A 281 -12.38 -11.04 4.36
N ASP A 282 -13.26 -10.94 5.36
CA ASP A 282 -14.50 -10.18 5.24
C ASP A 282 -14.21 -8.67 5.38
N ILE A 283 -14.04 -8.02 4.23
CA ILE A 283 -13.64 -6.62 4.15
C ILE A 283 -14.64 -5.68 4.83
N VAL A 284 -15.94 -5.94 4.68
CA VAL A 284 -16.98 -5.09 5.28
C VAL A 284 -17.00 -5.28 6.80
N ALA A 285 -16.87 -6.52 7.29
CA ALA A 285 -16.78 -6.80 8.72
C ALA A 285 -15.52 -6.18 9.34
N MET A 286 -14.37 -6.30 8.69
CA MET A 286 -13.11 -5.68 9.14
C MET A 286 -13.23 -4.16 9.22
N VAL A 287 -13.82 -3.50 8.22
CA VAL A 287 -14.04 -2.04 8.27
C VAL A 287 -14.91 -1.67 9.46
N LYS A 288 -16.01 -2.38 9.71
CA LYS A 288 -16.90 -2.12 10.86
C LYS A 288 -16.19 -2.33 12.18
N GLU A 289 -15.40 -3.39 12.30
CA GLU A 289 -14.67 -3.72 13.52
C GLU A 289 -13.60 -2.67 13.85
N PHE A 290 -12.80 -2.28 12.86
CA PHE A 290 -11.64 -1.41 13.08
C PHE A 290 -11.92 0.07 12.81
N ALA A 291 -13.15 0.46 12.47
CA ALA A 291 -13.54 1.80 12.06
C ALA A 291 -12.96 2.91 12.94
N GLY A 292 -13.00 2.73 14.28
CA GLY A 292 -12.48 3.69 15.25
C GLY A 292 -10.98 4.00 15.13
N ARG A 293 -10.20 3.12 14.50
CA ARG A 293 -8.74 3.17 14.33
C ARG A 293 -8.28 3.22 12.87
N ILE A 294 -9.21 3.36 11.91
CA ILE A 294 -8.88 3.62 10.51
C ILE A 294 -8.60 5.12 10.33
N HIS A 295 -7.37 5.46 9.95
CA HIS A 295 -6.96 6.86 9.76
C HIS A 295 -6.76 7.25 8.31
N PHE A 296 -6.72 6.27 7.41
CA PHE A 296 -6.59 6.46 5.97
C PHE A 296 -7.14 5.24 5.24
N VAL A 297 -7.68 5.43 4.03
CA VAL A 297 -8.30 4.33 3.27
C VAL A 297 -7.84 4.37 1.82
N HIS A 298 -7.49 3.20 1.30
CA HIS A 298 -7.34 2.99 -0.13
C HIS A 298 -8.57 2.23 -0.61
N LEU A 299 -9.37 2.90 -1.44
CA LEU A 299 -10.60 2.33 -1.99
C LEU A 299 -10.33 1.93 -3.44
N ARG A 300 -9.94 0.68 -3.63
CA ARG A 300 -9.83 0.00 -4.94
C ARG A 300 -10.31 -1.44 -4.80
N ASN A 301 -10.43 -2.16 -5.91
CA ASN A 301 -10.94 -3.52 -5.91
C ASN A 301 -10.04 -4.46 -6.71
N VAL A 302 -10.14 -5.75 -6.42
CA VAL A 302 -9.39 -6.82 -7.08
C VAL A 302 -10.33 -7.97 -7.42
N ALA A 303 -10.00 -8.72 -8.47
CA ALA A 303 -10.68 -9.95 -8.83
C ALA A 303 -9.72 -11.12 -8.59
N ILE A 304 -10.11 -12.03 -7.70
CA ILE A 304 -9.37 -13.26 -7.40
C ILE A 304 -9.69 -14.30 -8.48
N GLU A 305 -8.66 -15.00 -8.94
CA GLU A 305 -8.76 -16.09 -9.91
C GLU A 305 -8.60 -17.44 -9.20
N ASN A 306 -9.15 -18.51 -9.79
CA ASN A 306 -9.21 -19.83 -9.14
C ASN A 306 -7.85 -20.47 -8.87
N ASP A 307 -6.81 -20.02 -9.55
CA ASP A 307 -5.44 -20.51 -9.39
C ASP A 307 -4.64 -19.68 -8.36
N GLY A 308 -5.28 -18.83 -7.56
CA GLY A 308 -4.61 -17.96 -6.59
C GLY A 308 -3.95 -16.72 -7.20
N SER A 309 -4.09 -16.51 -8.52
CA SER A 309 -3.80 -15.24 -9.15
C SER A 309 -4.86 -14.19 -8.80
N PHE A 310 -4.55 -12.92 -9.03
CA PHE A 310 -5.54 -11.84 -8.99
C PHE A 310 -5.11 -10.67 -9.86
N HIS A 311 -6.07 -9.87 -10.32
CA HIS A 311 -5.81 -8.62 -11.02
C HIS A 311 -6.57 -7.45 -10.40
N GLU A 312 -6.06 -6.24 -10.60
CA GLU A 312 -6.77 -5.00 -10.26
C GLU A 312 -8.08 -4.93 -11.06
N ALA A 313 -9.22 -4.90 -10.37
CA ALA A 313 -10.53 -4.85 -10.98
C ALA A 313 -11.00 -3.39 -11.19
N GLU A 314 -12.13 -3.21 -11.87
CA GLU A 314 -12.86 -1.95 -11.79
C GLU A 314 -13.25 -1.69 -10.34
N HIS A 315 -13.25 -0.42 -9.91
CA HIS A 315 -13.47 -0.05 -8.50
C HIS A 315 -14.76 -0.61 -7.90
N LEU A 316 -15.79 -0.86 -8.71
CA LEU A 316 -17.10 -1.35 -8.28
C LEU A 316 -17.41 -2.81 -8.66
N GLU A 317 -16.55 -3.51 -9.41
CA GLU A 317 -16.86 -4.85 -9.97
C GLU A 317 -15.97 -6.00 -9.44
N GLY A 318 -15.04 -5.72 -8.52
CA GLY A 318 -14.20 -6.76 -7.90
C GLY A 318 -14.86 -7.47 -6.72
N GLY A 319 -14.07 -8.24 -5.96
CA GLY A 319 -14.57 -9.07 -4.85
C GLY A 319 -15.03 -8.32 -3.60
N THR A 320 -14.71 -7.03 -3.47
CA THR A 320 -15.15 -6.19 -2.34
C THR A 320 -16.46 -5.47 -2.65
N ASP A 321 -17.44 -5.55 -1.74
CA ASP A 321 -18.62 -4.70 -1.75
C ASP A 321 -18.25 -3.26 -1.36
N MET A 322 -17.90 -2.46 -2.36
CA MET A 322 -17.41 -1.10 -2.18
C MET A 322 -18.49 -0.17 -1.59
N ALA A 323 -19.77 -0.41 -1.90
CA ALA A 323 -20.87 0.40 -1.38
C ALA A 323 -21.02 0.23 0.14
N HIS A 324 -20.99 -1.01 0.63
CA HIS A 324 -21.06 -1.28 2.08
C HIS A 324 -19.81 -0.83 2.83
N VAL A 325 -18.62 -0.90 2.20
CA VAL A 325 -17.38 -0.33 2.77
C VAL A 325 -17.53 1.18 2.96
N ILE A 326 -17.90 1.91 1.91
CA ILE A 326 -18.06 3.38 1.98
C ILE A 326 -19.13 3.75 3.02
N LEU A 327 -20.25 3.04 3.04
CA LEU A 327 -21.32 3.27 4.02
C LEU A 327 -20.82 3.11 5.46
N ALA A 328 -20.04 2.06 5.75
CA ALA A 328 -19.49 1.83 7.08
C ALA A 328 -18.47 2.92 7.49
N LEU A 329 -17.63 3.37 6.55
CA LEU A 329 -16.68 4.46 6.80
C LEU A 329 -17.38 5.79 7.04
N MET A 330 -18.42 6.12 6.27
CA MET A 330 -19.17 7.36 6.44
C MET A 330 -20.00 7.38 7.74
N ARG A 331 -20.52 6.23 8.18
CA ARG A 331 -21.12 6.07 9.52
C ARG A 331 -20.13 6.40 10.62
N GLU A 332 -18.89 5.93 10.47
CA GLU A 332 -17.82 6.26 11.40
C GLU A 332 -17.49 7.76 11.37
N GLU A 333 -17.42 8.40 10.20
CA GLU A 333 -17.25 9.86 10.12
C GLU A 333 -18.37 10.62 10.84
N THR A 334 -19.63 10.19 10.68
CA THR A 334 -20.79 10.74 11.39
C THR A 334 -20.63 10.60 12.89
N ARG A 335 -20.27 9.41 13.38
CA ARG A 335 -20.02 9.16 14.81
C ARG A 335 -18.91 10.05 15.36
N ARG A 336 -17.75 10.09 14.69
CA ARG A 336 -16.60 10.93 15.10
C ARG A 336 -16.98 12.41 15.15
N ARG A 337 -17.76 12.89 14.18
CA ARG A 337 -18.22 14.27 14.13
C ARG A 337 -19.15 14.58 15.31
N ALA A 338 -20.08 13.68 15.64
CA ALA A 338 -20.97 13.84 16.80
C ALA A 338 -20.20 13.89 18.13
N GLU A 339 -19.07 13.20 18.21
CA GLU A 339 -18.16 13.21 19.37
C GLU A 339 -17.24 14.45 19.41
N GLY A 340 -17.30 15.34 18.40
CA GLY A 340 -16.46 16.54 18.33
C GLY A 340 -14.99 16.24 18.01
N ARG A 341 -14.68 15.07 17.45
CA ARG A 341 -13.32 14.70 17.07
C ARG A 341 -12.82 15.56 15.92
N ALA A 342 -11.61 16.11 16.03
CA ALA A 342 -10.97 16.89 14.96
C ALA A 342 -10.67 16.03 13.71
N ASP A 343 -10.50 14.73 13.89
CA ASP A 343 -10.16 13.73 12.87
C ASP A 343 -11.38 12.94 12.36
N TRP A 344 -12.55 13.60 12.39
CA TRP A 344 -13.78 12.98 11.93
C TRP A 344 -13.77 12.66 10.43
N ARG A 345 -12.98 13.41 9.63
CA ARG A 345 -12.80 13.12 8.20
C ARG A 345 -11.76 12.03 8.03
N ILE A 346 -12.16 10.95 7.38
CA ILE A 346 -11.24 9.89 6.98
C ILE A 346 -10.76 10.23 5.55
N PRO A 347 -9.45 10.50 5.35
CA PRO A 347 -8.91 10.63 4.01
C PRO A 347 -9.01 9.31 3.26
N MET A 348 -9.30 9.39 1.97
CA MET A 348 -9.28 8.25 1.07
C MET A 348 -8.56 8.61 -0.23
N ARG A 349 -8.00 7.60 -0.90
CA ARG A 349 -7.56 7.72 -2.30
C ARG A 349 -8.13 6.56 -3.13
N PRO A 350 -8.33 6.72 -4.45
CA PRO A 350 -8.79 5.64 -5.34
C PRO A 350 -7.75 4.54 -5.54
N ASP A 351 -6.57 4.72 -4.92
CA ASP A 351 -5.40 3.88 -4.99
C ASP A 351 -4.87 3.65 -6.42
N HIS A 352 -5.07 2.46 -6.97
CA HIS A 352 -4.69 2.10 -8.33
C HIS A 352 -5.84 2.33 -9.31
N GLY A 353 -5.50 2.58 -10.57
CA GLY A 353 -6.43 2.62 -11.68
C GLY A 353 -5.87 1.93 -12.90
N HIS A 354 -6.76 1.45 -13.76
CA HIS A 354 -6.37 0.86 -15.03
C HIS A 354 -5.67 1.88 -15.93
N LEU A 355 -4.83 1.39 -16.83
CA LEU A 355 -4.31 2.17 -17.94
C LEU A 355 -5.37 2.23 -19.04
N LEU A 356 -5.94 3.42 -19.25
CA LEU A 356 -7.11 3.64 -20.10
C LEU A 356 -6.88 4.80 -21.08
N ALA A 357 -7.59 4.76 -22.22
CA ALA A 357 -7.72 5.87 -23.17
C ALA A 357 -6.36 6.54 -23.49
N ASP A 358 -6.27 7.86 -23.38
CA ASP A 358 -5.08 8.64 -23.72
C ASP A 358 -3.85 8.37 -22.83
N ASP A 359 -4.01 7.65 -21.71
CA ASP A 359 -2.85 7.19 -20.95
C ASP A 359 -2.16 6.00 -21.64
N ILE A 360 -2.86 5.24 -22.48
CA ILE A 360 -2.28 4.14 -23.26
C ILE A 360 -1.31 4.72 -24.30
N GLY A 361 -0.08 4.22 -24.27
CA GLY A 361 0.98 4.65 -25.20
C GLY A 361 1.77 5.88 -24.75
N LYS A 362 1.46 6.46 -23.59
CA LYS A 362 2.33 7.49 -22.99
C LYS A 362 3.71 6.92 -22.71
N THR A 363 4.74 7.71 -23.02
CA THR A 363 6.15 7.33 -22.85
C THR A 363 6.56 7.17 -21.39
N ARG A 364 5.86 7.86 -20.47
CA ARG A 364 6.09 7.78 -19.03
C ARG A 364 4.77 7.54 -18.31
N ILE A 365 4.67 6.38 -17.68
CA ILE A 365 3.54 6.00 -16.83
C ILE A 365 4.09 5.28 -15.59
N ASN A 366 3.56 5.63 -14.43
CA ASN A 366 3.79 4.86 -13.21
C ASN A 366 2.75 3.72 -13.19
N PRO A 367 3.15 2.43 -13.18
CA PRO A 367 2.22 1.29 -13.18
C PRO A 367 1.14 1.39 -12.11
N GLY A 368 -0.14 1.37 -12.49
CA GLY A 368 -1.29 1.55 -11.59
C GLY A 368 -1.59 3.00 -11.19
N TYR A 369 -0.71 3.94 -11.51
CA TYR A 369 -0.80 5.36 -11.14
C TYR A 369 -1.05 6.29 -12.34
N SER A 370 -1.67 5.76 -13.41
CA SER A 370 -2.19 6.56 -14.52
C SER A 370 -3.22 7.60 -14.03
N LEU A 371 -3.51 8.63 -14.84
CA LEU A 371 -4.48 9.65 -14.47
C LEU A 371 -5.91 9.12 -14.64
N ILE A 372 -6.23 8.63 -15.85
CA ILE A 372 -7.61 8.41 -16.29
C ILE A 372 -8.28 7.30 -15.50
N GLY A 373 -7.60 6.18 -15.27
CA GLY A 373 -8.15 5.08 -14.48
C GLY A 373 -8.42 5.47 -13.02
N ARG A 374 -7.48 6.19 -12.39
CA ARG A 374 -7.66 6.66 -11.01
C ARG A 374 -8.71 7.76 -10.90
N LEU A 375 -8.82 8.63 -11.90
CA LEU A 375 -9.88 9.64 -12.00
C LEU A 375 -11.26 8.96 -12.10
N LYS A 376 -11.40 7.97 -12.98
CA LYS A 376 -12.62 7.17 -13.13
C LYS A 376 -13.01 6.54 -11.79
N GLY A 377 -12.10 5.81 -11.16
CA GLY A 377 -12.36 5.21 -9.85
C GLY A 377 -12.75 6.21 -8.78
N LEU A 378 -12.04 7.35 -8.68
CA LEU A 378 -12.40 8.41 -7.74
C LEU A 378 -13.81 8.97 -8.00
N ALA A 379 -14.22 9.09 -9.27
CA ALA A 379 -15.55 9.55 -9.63
C ALA A 379 -16.65 8.53 -9.26
N GLU A 380 -16.41 7.23 -9.48
CA GLU A 380 -17.31 6.15 -9.08
C GLU A 380 -17.54 6.14 -7.56
N LEU A 381 -16.45 6.16 -6.79
CA LEU A 381 -16.49 6.20 -5.33
C LEU A 381 -17.18 7.47 -4.81
N ARG A 382 -16.91 8.62 -5.43
CA ARG A 382 -17.58 9.89 -5.11
C ARG A 382 -19.09 9.79 -5.34
N GLY A 383 -19.52 9.12 -6.41
CA GLY A 383 -20.94 8.87 -6.68
C GLY A 383 -21.63 8.16 -5.53
N ILE A 384 -21.01 7.09 -5.00
CA ILE A 384 -21.51 6.36 -3.82
C ILE A 384 -21.57 7.28 -2.60
N MET A 385 -20.48 8.00 -2.31
CA MET A 385 -20.44 8.94 -1.17
C MET A 385 -21.56 9.98 -1.25
N ARG A 386 -21.80 10.55 -2.44
CA ARG A 386 -22.88 11.51 -2.67
C ARG A 386 -24.25 10.90 -2.48
N ALA A 387 -24.46 9.65 -2.89
CA ALA A 387 -25.72 8.96 -2.65
C ALA A 387 -25.95 8.73 -1.15
N VAL A 388 -24.93 8.27 -0.42
CA VAL A 388 -24.98 8.08 1.04
C VAL A 388 -25.33 9.39 1.76
N GLU A 389 -24.69 10.50 1.39
CA GLU A 389 -25.00 11.84 1.93
C GLU A 389 -26.43 12.31 1.57
N ARG A 390 -26.83 12.16 0.30
CA ARG A 390 -28.09 12.70 -0.22
C ARG A 390 -29.32 11.98 0.34
N PHE A 391 -29.19 10.68 0.60
CA PHE A 391 -30.27 9.83 1.09
C PHE A 391 -30.17 9.51 2.59
N ASP A 392 -29.26 10.16 3.32
CA ASP A 392 -29.11 10.04 4.78
C ASP A 392 -28.95 8.58 5.23
N LEU A 393 -28.07 7.82 4.53
CA LEU A 393 -27.88 6.38 4.79
C LEU A 393 -26.89 6.10 5.94
N ALA A 394 -26.10 7.11 6.33
CA ALA A 394 -24.96 7.00 7.25
C ALA A 394 -25.16 7.70 8.59
#